data_AF-A0A0F2DJK8-F1
#
_entry.id   AF-A0A0F2DJK8-F1
#
_cell.length_a   1.000
_cell.length_b   1.000
_cell.length_c   1.000
_cell.angle_alpha   90.00
_cell.angle_beta   90.00
_cell.angle_gamma   90.00
#
_symmetry.space_group_name_H-M   'P 1'
#
loop_
_entity.id
_entity.type
_entity.pdbx_description
1 polymer ?
#
loop_
_entity_poly.entity_id
_entity_poly.type
_entity_poly.pdbx_seq_one_letter_code
_entity_poly.pdbx_strand_id
1 'polypeptide(L)'
;MAYKGYLIDLDGTIYKGKDRIPAGEAFVHELQKREIPYLFVTNNTTRTPESVQEMLAQNFNINTPLSTVYTATLATIDYMNDLGLEKTAYVIGEAGLKDAIQAAGYVEDKENPAYVVVGLDWQVDYEKFATATLAIQKGAHFIGTNPDLNIPTERGLLPGAGSLITLLEVATRVKPVYIGKPNAIIMDKAVEHLGLKREELLMVGDNYLTDIRAGIDNGIPTLLVTTGFTKAEEVADLPIAPTHVLSSLAEWNFDEN
;
A
#
# COMPACT_ATOMS: atom_id res chain seq x y z
N MET A 1 -24.15 -1.93 13.03
CA MET A 1 -24.62 -2.67 11.84
C MET A 1 -23.35 -3.25 11.27
N ALA A 2 -23.21 -4.57 11.28
CA ALA A 2 -21.90 -5.21 11.10
C ALA A 2 -21.26 -4.90 9.73
N TYR A 3 -19.95 -4.64 9.73
CA TYR A 3 -19.18 -4.50 8.49
C TYR A 3 -19.14 -5.81 7.72
N LYS A 4 -19.32 -5.74 6.39
CA LYS A 4 -19.37 -6.92 5.51
C LYS A 4 -18.03 -7.27 4.90
N GLY A 5 -17.04 -6.38 4.97
CA GLY A 5 -15.69 -6.69 4.52
C GLY A 5 -14.64 -5.75 5.07
N TYR A 6 -13.38 -6.19 5.01
CA TYR A 6 -12.27 -5.52 5.69
C TYR A 6 -11.10 -5.29 4.72
N LEU A 7 -10.63 -4.04 4.65
CA LEU A 7 -9.38 -3.67 4.02
C LEU A 7 -8.34 -3.53 5.12
N ILE A 8 -7.26 -4.29 5.09
CA ILE A 8 -6.38 -4.46 6.25
C ILE A 8 -4.94 -4.14 5.85
N ASP A 9 -4.28 -3.24 6.56
CA ASP A 9 -2.82 -3.09 6.45
C ASP A 9 -2.07 -4.31 7.00
N LEU A 10 -0.78 -4.45 6.69
CA LEU A 10 0.04 -5.59 7.10
C LEU A 10 1.01 -5.25 8.24
N ASP A 11 1.99 -4.39 7.98
CA ASP A 11 3.12 -4.16 8.88
C ASP A 11 2.82 -3.02 9.86
N GLY A 12 2.72 -3.36 11.13
CA GLY A 12 2.24 -2.54 12.22
C GLY A 12 0.85 -2.96 12.71
N THR A 13 0.08 -3.66 11.88
CA THR A 13 -1.31 -4.09 12.14
C THR A 13 -1.42 -5.60 12.39
N ILE A 14 -0.93 -6.43 11.47
CA ILE A 14 -0.99 -7.90 11.54
C ILE A 14 0.30 -8.50 12.10
N TYR A 15 1.43 -7.89 11.78
CA TYR A 15 2.75 -8.20 12.34
C TYR A 15 3.54 -6.89 12.50
N LYS A 16 4.74 -6.91 13.07
CA LYS A 16 5.60 -5.73 13.17
C LYS A 16 7.05 -6.05 12.85
N GLY A 17 7.48 -5.77 11.61
CA GLY A 17 8.79 -6.16 11.11
C GLY A 17 8.96 -7.69 11.16
N LYS A 18 9.78 -8.18 12.10
CA LYS A 18 9.98 -9.62 12.35
C LYS A 18 9.14 -10.13 13.53
N ASP A 19 8.57 -9.22 14.32
CA ASP A 19 7.81 -9.56 15.51
C ASP A 19 6.36 -9.87 15.15
N ARG A 20 5.79 -10.83 15.87
CA ARG A 20 4.40 -11.25 15.70
C ARG A 20 3.47 -10.31 16.47
N ILE A 21 2.27 -10.06 15.94
CA ILE A 21 1.15 -9.46 16.68
C ILE A 21 0.06 -10.54 16.80
N PRO A 22 0.03 -11.33 17.90
CA PRO A 22 -0.92 -12.43 18.03
C PRO A 22 -2.40 -12.04 17.89
N ALA A 23 -2.75 -10.81 18.28
CA ALA A 23 -4.09 -10.27 18.08
C ALA A 23 -4.44 -10.06 16.60
N GLY A 24 -3.46 -9.70 15.76
CA GLY A 24 -3.63 -9.59 14.31
C GLY A 24 -3.82 -10.96 13.64
N GLU A 25 -3.07 -11.97 14.08
CA GLU A 25 -3.28 -13.36 13.65
C GLU A 25 -4.70 -13.84 13.98
N ALA A 26 -5.13 -13.66 15.23
CA ALA A 26 -6.45 -14.05 15.69
C ALA A 26 -7.57 -13.30 14.94
N PHE A 27 -7.36 -12.02 14.62
CA PHE A 27 -8.30 -11.21 13.85
C PHE A 27 -8.56 -11.80 12.46
N VAL A 28 -7.48 -12.17 11.75
CA VAL A 28 -7.59 -12.80 10.42
C VAL A 28 -8.24 -14.18 10.51
N HIS A 29 -7.88 -15.00 11.50
CA HIS A 29 -8.51 -16.30 11.69
C HIS A 29 -10.01 -16.20 11.99
N GLU A 30 -10.44 -15.19 12.75
CA GLU A 30 -11.86 -14.99 13.02
C GLU A 30 -12.62 -14.51 11.77
N LEU A 31 -12.03 -13.64 10.95
CA LEU A 31 -12.58 -13.28 9.63
C LEU A 31 -12.77 -14.53 8.75
N GLN A 32 -11.76 -15.39 8.67
CA GLN A 32 -11.79 -16.64 7.90
C GLN A 32 -12.86 -17.60 8.41
N LYS A 33 -12.92 -17.82 9.72
CA LYS A 33 -13.89 -18.70 10.38
C LYS A 33 -15.34 -18.24 10.16
N ARG A 34 -15.55 -16.92 10.09
CA ARG A 34 -16.86 -16.30 9.83
C ARG A 34 -17.16 -16.12 8.34
N GLU A 35 -16.23 -16.49 7.47
CA GLU A 35 -16.31 -16.30 6.01
C GLU A 35 -16.55 -14.83 5.61
N ILE A 36 -16.02 -13.89 6.39
CA ILE A 36 -16.12 -12.45 6.09
C ILE A 36 -15.03 -12.09 5.08
N PRO A 37 -15.38 -11.51 3.91
CA PRO A 37 -14.41 -11.04 2.92
C PRO A 37 -13.40 -10.05 3.49
N TYR A 38 -12.12 -10.24 3.17
CA TYR A 38 -11.07 -9.29 3.51
C TYR A 38 -10.02 -9.21 2.42
N LEU A 39 -9.30 -8.09 2.40
CA LEU A 39 -8.20 -7.83 1.50
C LEU A 39 -7.06 -7.17 2.28
N PHE A 40 -5.88 -7.76 2.23
CA PHE A 40 -4.67 -7.11 2.68
C PHE A 40 -4.27 -6.05 1.65
N VAL A 41 -4.18 -4.79 2.08
CA VAL A 41 -3.83 -3.65 1.24
C VAL A 41 -2.54 -3.04 1.74
N THR A 42 -1.45 -3.20 0.99
CA THR A 42 -0.11 -2.75 1.41
C THR A 42 0.57 -1.82 0.40
N ASN A 43 1.25 -0.78 0.90
CA ASN A 43 2.08 0.11 0.08
C ASN A 43 3.43 -0.51 -0.31
N ASN A 44 3.76 -1.71 0.18
CA ASN A 44 5.04 -2.35 -0.12
C ASN A 44 5.11 -2.79 -1.59
N THR A 45 6.11 -2.29 -2.31
CA THR A 45 6.40 -2.64 -3.71
C THR A 45 7.63 -3.53 -3.90
N THR A 46 8.27 -3.95 -2.81
CA THR A 46 9.51 -4.73 -2.86
C THR A 46 9.27 -6.24 -2.92
N ARG A 47 8.06 -6.69 -2.57
CA ARG A 47 7.65 -8.11 -2.53
C ARG A 47 6.52 -8.38 -3.52
N THR A 48 6.55 -9.56 -4.13
CA THR A 48 5.40 -10.05 -4.91
C THR A 48 4.27 -10.51 -3.97
N PRO A 49 3.02 -10.60 -4.45
CA PRO A 49 1.90 -11.14 -3.67
C PRO A 49 2.19 -12.54 -3.11
N GLU A 50 2.86 -13.40 -3.88
CA GLU A 50 3.26 -14.75 -3.46
C GLU A 50 4.28 -14.70 -2.31
N SER A 51 5.27 -13.80 -2.39
CA SER A 51 6.23 -13.61 -1.31
C SER A 51 5.55 -13.10 -0.02
N VAL A 52 4.55 -12.23 -0.16
CA VAL A 52 3.75 -11.76 0.98
C VAL A 52 2.94 -12.90 1.59
N GLN A 53 2.26 -13.69 0.76
CA GLN A 53 1.48 -14.85 1.20
C GLN A 53 2.35 -15.89 1.92
N GLU A 54 3.51 -16.23 1.33
CA GLU A 54 4.44 -17.20 1.92
C GLU A 54 4.97 -16.70 3.27
N MET A 55 5.34 -15.42 3.37
CA MET A 55 5.77 -14.79 4.62
C MET A 55 4.67 -14.84 5.69
N LEU A 56 3.42 -14.51 5.34
CA LEU A 56 2.28 -14.59 6.26
C LEU A 56 2.08 -16.01 6.80
N ALA A 57 2.19 -17.02 5.94
CA ALA A 57 2.04 -18.41 6.32
C ALA A 57 3.20 -18.90 7.21
N GLN A 58 4.45 -18.64 6.82
CA GLN A 58 5.63 -19.20 7.47
C GLN A 58 5.99 -18.50 8.78
N ASN A 59 5.82 -17.17 8.85
CA ASN A 59 6.31 -16.38 9.98
C ASN A 59 5.20 -15.92 10.92
N PHE A 60 3.96 -15.84 10.43
CA PHE A 60 2.85 -15.20 11.15
C PHE A 60 1.61 -16.08 11.29
N ASN A 61 1.70 -17.39 10.98
CA ASN A 61 0.60 -18.36 11.07
C ASN A 61 -0.70 -17.96 10.34
N ILE A 62 -0.60 -17.16 9.28
CA ILE A 62 -1.75 -16.71 8.50
C ILE A 62 -1.70 -17.39 7.14
N ASN A 63 -2.54 -18.41 6.98
CA ASN A 63 -2.76 -19.05 5.68
C ASN A 63 -3.92 -18.35 4.99
N THR A 64 -3.65 -17.66 3.89
CA THR A 64 -4.64 -16.87 3.15
C THR A 64 -4.57 -17.16 1.66
N PRO A 65 -5.67 -17.08 0.89
CA PRO A 65 -5.60 -17.15 -0.56
C PRO A 65 -4.77 -16.01 -1.16
N LEU A 66 -4.08 -16.25 -2.28
CA LEU A 66 -3.28 -15.22 -2.96
C LEU A 66 -4.13 -14.00 -3.35
N SER A 67 -5.40 -14.25 -3.70
CA SER A 67 -6.38 -13.22 -4.06
C SER A 67 -6.73 -12.25 -2.92
N THR A 68 -6.32 -12.51 -1.68
CA THR A 68 -6.51 -11.56 -0.57
C THR A 68 -5.31 -10.65 -0.37
N VAL A 69 -4.31 -10.65 -1.25
CA VAL A 69 -3.14 -9.77 -1.15
C VAL A 69 -3.18 -8.78 -2.30
N TYR A 70 -3.35 -7.50 -1.98
CA TYR A 70 -3.37 -6.40 -2.93
C TYR A 70 -2.29 -5.36 -2.58
N THR A 71 -1.34 -5.17 -3.48
CA THR A 71 -0.17 -4.32 -3.24
C THR A 71 -0.22 -3.06 -4.10
N ALA A 72 0.50 -2.02 -3.70
CA ALA A 72 0.69 -0.83 -4.54
C ALA A 72 1.29 -1.17 -5.91
N THR A 73 2.08 -2.24 -6.04
CA THR A 73 2.55 -2.76 -7.34
C THR A 73 1.39 -3.20 -8.22
N LEU A 74 0.47 -4.01 -7.70
CA LEU A 74 -0.70 -4.47 -8.47
C LEU A 74 -1.59 -3.29 -8.87
N ALA A 75 -1.89 -2.39 -7.92
CA ALA A 75 -2.67 -1.19 -8.21
C ALA A 75 -2.01 -0.27 -9.25
N THR A 76 -0.68 -0.21 -9.27
CA THR A 76 0.08 0.56 -10.28
C THR A 76 -0.12 -0.05 -11.67
N ILE A 77 -0.02 -1.37 -11.78
CA ILE A 77 -0.22 -2.10 -13.04
C ILE A 77 -1.67 -1.94 -13.52
N ASP A 78 -2.65 -2.09 -12.64
CA ASP A 78 -4.07 -1.91 -12.97
C ASP A 78 -4.34 -0.49 -13.49
N TYR A 79 -3.78 0.52 -12.82
CA TYR A 79 -3.88 1.91 -13.27
C TYR A 79 -3.22 2.16 -14.64
N MET A 80 -2.04 1.58 -14.89
CA MET A 80 -1.37 1.68 -16.18
C MET A 80 -2.14 0.96 -17.29
N ASN A 81 -2.81 -0.15 -16.99
CA ASN A 81 -3.67 -0.85 -17.94
C ASN A 81 -4.92 -0.04 -18.28
N ASP A 82 -5.55 0.56 -17.26
CA ASP A 82 -6.75 1.41 -17.43
C ASP A 82 -6.46 2.66 -18.27
N LEU A 83 -5.28 3.27 -18.11
CA LEU A 83 -4.85 4.41 -18.93
C LEU A 83 -4.63 4.05 -20.39
N GLY A 84 -4.22 2.81 -20.68
CA GLY A 84 -4.12 2.29 -22.04
C GLY A 84 -3.09 2.97 -22.95
N LEU A 85 -2.08 3.66 -22.40
CA LEU A 85 -0.93 4.14 -23.19
C LEU A 85 -0.06 2.98 -23.67
N GLU A 86 0.92 3.28 -24.54
CA GLU A 86 1.88 2.29 -25.03
C GLU A 86 2.54 1.52 -23.88
N LYS A 87 2.74 0.21 -24.06
CA LYS A 87 3.33 -0.66 -23.03
C LYS A 87 4.86 -0.52 -22.94
N THR A 88 5.34 0.71 -22.77
CA THR A 88 6.74 1.05 -22.53
C THR A 88 6.87 1.79 -21.20
N ALA A 89 7.84 1.40 -20.38
CA ALA A 89 8.04 2.00 -19.06
C ALA A 89 9.51 2.13 -18.68
N TYR A 90 9.84 3.17 -17.94
CA TYR A 90 11.08 3.24 -17.16
C TYR A 90 10.75 3.13 -15.67
N VAL A 91 11.37 2.18 -14.99
CA VAL A 91 11.01 1.83 -13.60
C VAL A 91 12.20 2.01 -12.66
N ILE A 92 12.04 2.88 -11.67
CA ILE A 92 12.91 2.93 -10.48
C ILE A 92 12.21 2.17 -9.37
N GLY A 93 12.83 1.11 -8.86
CA GLY A 93 12.25 0.27 -7.81
C GLY A 93 12.98 -1.06 -7.64
N GLU A 94 12.61 -1.78 -6.59
CA GLU A 94 13.05 -3.16 -6.34
C GLU A 94 12.48 -4.17 -7.35
N ALA A 95 13.01 -5.40 -7.31
CA ALA A 95 12.63 -6.50 -8.21
C ALA A 95 11.12 -6.78 -8.19
N GLY A 96 10.48 -6.76 -7.01
CA GLY A 96 9.04 -6.98 -6.89
C GLY A 96 8.17 -6.03 -7.72
N LEU A 97 8.63 -4.80 -7.96
CA LEU A 97 7.96 -3.83 -8.83
C LEU A 97 8.32 -4.05 -10.31
N LYS A 98 9.62 -4.16 -10.60
CA LYS A 98 10.13 -4.28 -11.98
C LYS A 98 9.64 -5.56 -12.65
N ASP A 99 9.76 -6.69 -11.97
CA ASP A 99 9.40 -8.00 -12.51
C ASP A 99 7.89 -8.08 -12.76
N ALA A 100 7.07 -7.50 -11.87
CA ALA A 100 5.61 -7.47 -12.02
C ALA A 100 5.18 -6.60 -13.21
N ILE A 101 5.78 -5.41 -13.38
CA ILE A 101 5.52 -4.54 -14.53
C ILE A 101 5.93 -5.23 -15.84
N GLN A 102 7.09 -5.89 -15.85
CA GLN A 102 7.54 -6.67 -17.01
C GLN A 102 6.60 -7.83 -17.32
N ALA A 103 6.16 -8.58 -16.30
CA ALA A 103 5.21 -9.68 -16.45
C ALA A 103 3.84 -9.23 -16.97
N ALA A 104 3.43 -7.99 -16.69
CA ALA A 104 2.23 -7.36 -17.25
C ALA A 104 2.39 -6.92 -18.73
N GLY A 105 3.57 -7.15 -19.32
CA GLY A 105 3.87 -6.91 -20.73
C GLY A 105 4.42 -5.53 -21.05
N TYR A 106 4.86 -4.77 -20.05
CA TYR A 106 5.56 -3.50 -20.27
C TYR A 106 7.03 -3.75 -20.57
N VAL A 107 7.53 -3.14 -21.64
CA VAL A 107 8.94 -3.24 -22.06
C VAL A 107 9.72 -2.04 -21.53
N GLU A 108 10.96 -2.27 -21.12
CA GLU A 108 11.83 -1.16 -20.68
C GLU A 108 12.14 -0.23 -21.86
N ASP A 109 11.88 1.07 -21.67
CA ASP A 109 12.37 2.14 -22.55
C ASP A 109 12.97 3.25 -21.68
N LYS A 110 14.25 3.57 -21.91
CA LYS A 110 14.99 4.59 -21.14
C LYS A 110 14.95 5.97 -21.80
N GLU A 111 14.57 6.03 -23.07
CA GLU A 111 14.61 7.26 -23.84
C GLU A 111 13.24 7.92 -23.93
N ASN A 112 12.20 7.20 -24.33
CA ASN A 112 10.86 7.74 -24.57
C ASN A 112 9.74 6.82 -24.05
N PRO A 113 9.80 6.33 -22.79
CA PRO A 113 8.76 5.48 -22.25
C PRO A 113 7.42 6.22 -22.16
N ALA A 114 6.32 5.49 -22.33
CA ALA A 114 5.00 6.01 -22.02
C ALA A 114 4.80 6.28 -20.52
N TYR A 115 5.45 5.48 -19.66
CA TYR A 115 5.35 5.58 -18.21
C TYR A 115 6.72 5.72 -17.54
N VAL A 116 6.81 6.59 -16.53
CA VAL A 116 7.91 6.57 -15.57
C VAL A 116 7.31 6.18 -14.22
N VAL A 117 7.67 5.00 -13.72
CA VAL A 117 7.15 4.46 -12.46
C VAL A 117 8.26 4.47 -11.42
N VAL A 118 7.99 5.07 -10.27
CA VAL A 118 8.99 5.25 -9.21
C VAL A 118 8.45 4.74 -7.89
N GLY A 119 9.12 3.74 -7.35
CA GLY A 119 8.95 3.24 -5.98
C GLY A 119 10.26 3.27 -5.20
N LEU A 120 10.30 2.55 -4.09
CA LEU A 120 11.54 2.40 -3.32
C LEU A 120 12.57 1.56 -4.09
N ASP A 121 13.80 2.05 -4.16
CA ASP A 121 14.98 1.35 -4.70
C ASP A 121 16.15 1.55 -3.72
N TRP A 122 16.61 0.47 -3.09
CA TRP A 122 17.69 0.49 -2.09
C TRP A 122 19.05 0.83 -2.70
N GLN A 123 19.19 0.68 -4.02
CA GLN A 123 20.40 0.92 -4.78
C GLN A 123 20.15 2.02 -5.83
N VAL A 124 19.30 2.99 -5.51
CA VAL A 124 19.08 4.14 -6.39
C VAL A 124 20.37 4.94 -6.50
N ASP A 125 20.68 5.38 -7.71
CA ASP A 125 21.84 6.21 -8.02
C ASP A 125 21.42 7.44 -8.84
N TYR A 126 22.37 8.33 -9.08
CA TYR A 126 22.11 9.56 -9.83
C TYR A 126 21.69 9.29 -11.28
N GLU A 127 22.22 8.24 -11.91
CA GLU A 127 21.94 7.92 -13.32
C GLU A 127 20.49 7.48 -13.51
N LYS A 128 19.96 6.68 -12.57
CA LYS A 128 18.54 6.33 -12.54
C LYS A 128 17.66 7.58 -12.47
N PHE A 129 17.99 8.51 -11.57
CA PHE A 129 17.24 9.77 -11.47
C PHE A 129 17.37 10.65 -12.71
N ALA A 130 18.56 10.72 -13.32
CA ALA A 130 18.78 11.48 -14.55
C ALA A 130 17.92 10.92 -15.70
N THR A 131 17.92 9.60 -15.87
CA THR A 131 17.11 8.90 -16.87
C THR A 131 15.62 9.18 -16.68
N ALA A 132 15.10 8.97 -15.45
CA ALA A 132 13.70 9.26 -15.14
C ALA A 132 13.35 10.74 -15.36
N THR A 133 14.21 11.67 -14.93
CA THR A 133 14.00 13.10 -15.10
C THR A 133 13.84 13.47 -16.58
N LEU A 134 14.73 12.97 -17.45
CA LEU A 134 14.68 13.23 -18.88
C LEU A 134 13.44 12.62 -19.54
N ALA A 135 13.07 11.38 -19.16
CA ALA A 135 11.86 10.74 -19.66
C ALA A 135 10.59 11.50 -19.27
N ILE A 136 10.48 11.96 -18.01
CA ILE A 136 9.35 12.78 -17.54
C ILE A 136 9.30 14.11 -18.32
N GLN A 137 10.43 14.77 -18.53
CA GLN A 137 10.50 16.02 -19.31
C GLN A 137 10.07 15.85 -20.77
N LYS A 138 10.25 14.65 -21.33
CA LYS A 138 9.78 14.29 -22.68
C LYS A 138 8.29 13.94 -22.73
N GLY A 139 7.59 13.92 -21.60
CA GLY A 139 6.15 13.72 -21.52
C GLY A 139 5.71 12.32 -21.07
N ALA A 140 6.62 11.49 -20.55
CA ALA A 140 6.23 10.23 -19.92
C ALA A 140 5.27 10.47 -18.75
N HIS A 141 4.27 9.60 -18.61
CA HIS A 141 3.31 9.69 -17.51
C HIS A 141 3.99 9.30 -16.19
N PHE A 142 4.10 10.27 -15.28
CA PHE A 142 4.87 10.12 -14.04
C PHE A 142 4.01 9.51 -12.92
N ILE A 143 4.36 8.30 -12.48
CA ILE A 143 3.67 7.54 -11.45
C ILE A 143 4.60 7.34 -10.24
N GLY A 144 4.08 7.66 -9.06
CA GLY A 144 4.69 7.32 -7.77
C GLY A 144 3.93 6.16 -7.12
N THR A 145 4.60 5.06 -6.79
CA THR A 145 3.90 3.87 -6.28
C THR A 145 3.22 4.11 -4.94
N ASN A 146 3.85 4.87 -4.05
CA ASN A 146 3.32 5.20 -2.73
C ASN A 146 3.96 6.49 -2.19
N PRO A 147 3.23 7.28 -1.39
CA PRO A 147 3.69 8.58 -0.89
C PRO A 147 4.56 8.48 0.37
N ASP A 148 4.86 7.29 0.87
CA ASP A 148 5.55 7.09 2.14
C ASP A 148 6.95 7.74 2.12
N LEU A 149 7.12 8.80 2.91
CA LEU A 149 8.36 9.57 2.97
C LEU A 149 9.50 8.78 3.61
N ASN A 150 9.17 7.87 4.52
CA ASN A 150 10.12 7.09 5.29
C ASN A 150 9.80 5.60 5.25
N ILE A 151 10.85 4.78 5.37
CA ILE A 151 10.74 3.35 5.61
C ILE A 151 11.43 2.99 6.93
N PRO A 152 10.73 2.33 7.87
CA PRO A 152 11.35 1.81 9.09
C PRO A 152 12.32 0.66 8.80
N THR A 153 13.51 0.70 9.40
CA THR A 153 14.51 -0.38 9.33
C THR A 153 15.18 -0.56 10.69
N GLU A 154 15.98 -1.62 10.86
CA GLU A 154 16.82 -1.83 12.05
C GLU A 154 17.82 -0.67 12.28
N ARG A 155 18.16 0.08 11.23
CA ARG A 155 19.06 1.25 11.30
C ARG A 155 18.33 2.55 11.67
N GLY A 156 17.00 2.52 11.77
CA GLY A 156 16.14 3.70 11.94
C GLY A 156 15.27 3.99 10.73
N LEU A 157 14.67 5.18 10.71
CA LEU A 157 13.84 5.68 9.60
C LEU A 157 14.73 6.15 8.45
N LEU A 158 14.65 5.44 7.33
CA LEU A 158 15.38 5.77 6.10
C LEU A 158 14.44 6.45 5.08
N PRO A 159 14.95 7.06 4.00
CA PRO A 159 14.12 7.57 2.92
C PRO A 159 13.27 6.46 2.28
N GLY A 160 11.96 6.70 2.20
CA GLY A 160 10.99 5.83 1.53
C GLY A 160 10.80 6.20 0.05
N ALA A 161 9.86 5.53 -0.62
CA ALA A 161 9.52 5.79 -2.02
C ALA A 161 9.14 7.27 -2.25
N GLY A 162 8.30 7.83 -1.37
CA GLY A 162 7.86 9.22 -1.43
C GLY A 162 9.01 10.22 -1.47
N SER A 163 10.11 9.94 -0.76
CA SER A 163 11.31 10.77 -0.79
C SER A 163 12.03 10.73 -2.15
N LEU A 164 12.15 9.54 -2.76
CA LEU A 164 12.75 9.41 -4.09
C LEU A 164 11.88 10.06 -5.16
N ILE A 165 10.56 9.91 -5.04
CA ILE A 165 9.58 10.52 -5.94
C ILE A 165 9.63 12.05 -5.83
N THR A 166 9.74 12.59 -4.61
CA THR A 166 9.83 14.04 -4.37
C THR A 166 11.05 14.66 -5.06
N LEU A 167 12.18 13.96 -5.09
CA LEU A 167 13.37 14.43 -5.84
C LEU A 167 13.03 14.67 -7.31
N LEU A 168 12.36 13.71 -7.95
CA LEU A 168 11.95 13.82 -9.35
C LEU A 168 10.85 14.87 -9.56
N GLU A 169 9.88 15.00 -8.65
CA GLU A 169 8.89 16.08 -8.68
C GLU A 169 9.57 17.46 -8.72
N VAL A 170 10.56 17.68 -7.85
CA VAL A 170 11.30 18.95 -7.79
C VAL A 170 12.13 19.17 -9.05
N ALA A 171 12.84 18.14 -9.53
CA ALA A 171 13.70 18.23 -10.70
C ALA A 171 12.93 18.47 -12.01
N THR A 172 11.73 17.92 -12.11
CA THR A 172 10.89 17.99 -13.33
C THR A 172 9.82 19.08 -13.26
N ARG A 173 9.46 19.54 -12.04
CA ARG A 173 8.27 20.35 -11.74
C ARG A 173 6.95 19.70 -12.15
N VAL A 174 6.95 18.38 -12.31
CA VAL A 174 5.78 17.56 -12.63
C VAL A 174 5.38 16.78 -11.40
N LYS A 175 4.12 16.93 -10.97
CA LYS A 175 3.60 16.14 -9.86
C LYS A 175 3.36 14.70 -10.32
N PRO A 176 3.80 13.70 -9.55
CA PRO A 176 3.46 12.31 -9.82
C PRO A 176 1.97 12.07 -9.58
N VAL A 177 1.43 11.05 -10.23
CA VAL A 177 0.21 10.39 -9.77
C VAL A 177 0.60 9.35 -8.73
N TYR A 178 0.20 9.56 -7.47
CA TYR A 178 0.42 8.60 -6.40
C TYR A 178 -0.64 7.51 -6.39
N ILE A 179 -0.20 6.24 -6.33
CA ILE A 179 -1.09 5.08 -6.37
C ILE A 179 -1.50 4.62 -4.97
N GLY A 180 -0.51 4.34 -4.12
CA GLY A 180 -0.69 3.75 -2.79
C GLY A 180 -1.42 4.65 -1.79
N LYS A 181 -1.77 4.06 -0.64
CA LYS A 181 -2.49 4.71 0.47
C LYS A 181 -1.77 6.00 0.89
N PRO A 182 -2.49 7.11 1.18
CA PRO A 182 -3.94 7.22 1.30
C PRO A 182 -4.71 7.52 -0.01
N ASN A 183 -4.06 7.44 -1.17
CA ASN A 183 -4.64 7.90 -2.43
C ASN A 183 -5.77 7.00 -2.93
N ALA A 184 -6.69 7.59 -3.71
CA ALA A 184 -7.91 6.94 -4.16
C ALA A 184 -7.67 5.71 -5.06
N ILE A 185 -6.60 5.70 -5.87
CA ILE A 185 -6.41 4.67 -6.90
C ILE A 185 -6.33 3.26 -6.29
N ILE A 186 -5.48 3.05 -5.28
CA ILE A 186 -5.40 1.73 -4.61
C ILE A 186 -6.71 1.40 -3.87
N MET A 187 -7.37 2.40 -3.29
CA MET A 187 -8.59 2.17 -2.51
C MET A 187 -9.77 1.81 -3.41
N ASP A 188 -9.92 2.47 -4.54
CA ASP A 188 -10.97 2.21 -5.53
C ASP A 188 -10.83 0.80 -6.11
N LYS A 189 -9.60 0.40 -6.43
CA LYS A 189 -9.32 -0.96 -6.90
C LYS A 189 -9.51 -2.02 -5.82
N ALA A 190 -9.13 -1.73 -4.58
CA ALA A 190 -9.39 -2.62 -3.45
C ALA A 190 -10.89 -2.82 -3.19
N VAL A 191 -11.69 -1.75 -3.30
CA VAL A 191 -13.15 -1.80 -3.19
C VAL A 191 -13.76 -2.59 -4.36
N GLU A 192 -13.30 -2.34 -5.59
CA GLU A 192 -13.72 -3.09 -6.79
C GLU A 192 -13.44 -4.59 -6.63
N HIS A 193 -12.25 -4.95 -6.12
CA HIS A 193 -11.83 -6.33 -5.91
C HIS A 193 -12.67 -7.06 -4.86
N LEU A 194 -13.12 -6.37 -3.80
CA LEU A 194 -14.05 -6.95 -2.81
C LEU A 194 -15.52 -6.96 -3.28
N GLY A 195 -15.89 -6.11 -4.24
CA GLY A 195 -17.26 -6.04 -4.78
C GLY A 195 -18.30 -5.57 -3.76
N LEU A 196 -17.89 -4.85 -2.71
CA LEU A 196 -18.75 -4.31 -1.65
C LEU A 196 -18.87 -2.80 -1.75
N LYS A 197 -19.89 -2.22 -1.11
CA LYS A 197 -20.01 -0.77 -1.02
C LYS A 197 -19.05 -0.22 0.04
N ARG A 198 -18.57 1.01 -0.16
CA ARG A 198 -17.60 1.65 0.76
C ARG A 198 -18.11 1.74 2.19
N GLU A 199 -19.39 2.02 2.38
CA GLU A 199 -20.04 2.08 3.69
C GLU A 199 -20.20 0.71 4.38
N GLU A 200 -20.04 -0.39 3.64
CA GLU A 200 -20.07 -1.76 4.17
C GLU A 200 -18.67 -2.29 4.52
N LEU A 201 -17.62 -1.52 4.18
CA LEU A 201 -16.22 -1.87 4.38
C LEU A 201 -15.64 -1.15 5.60
N LEU A 202 -14.58 -1.73 6.16
CA LEU A 202 -13.78 -1.11 7.21
C LEU A 202 -12.29 -1.12 6.81
N MET A 203 -11.66 0.05 6.81
CA MET A 203 -10.20 0.17 6.66
C MET A 203 -9.52 0.05 8.02
N VAL A 204 -8.75 -1.03 8.21
CA VAL A 204 -8.03 -1.37 9.43
C VAL A 204 -6.54 -1.10 9.25
N GLY A 205 -5.94 -0.33 10.15
CA GLY A 205 -4.51 -0.04 10.08
C GLY A 205 -3.97 0.62 11.34
N ASP A 206 -2.65 0.79 11.39
CA ASP A 206 -1.93 1.39 12.52
C ASP A 206 -1.29 2.75 12.18
N ASN A 207 -1.31 3.15 10.91
CA ASN A 207 -0.74 4.40 10.46
C ASN A 207 -1.83 5.39 10.08
N TYR A 208 -1.94 6.47 10.85
CA TYR A 208 -2.93 7.51 10.60
C TYR A 208 -2.81 8.11 9.20
N LEU A 209 -1.60 8.47 8.77
CA LEU A 209 -1.36 9.22 7.54
C LEU A 209 -1.63 8.40 6.27
N THR A 210 -1.54 7.08 6.35
CA THR A 210 -1.80 6.18 5.22
C THR A 210 -3.14 5.48 5.36
N ASP A 211 -3.36 4.71 6.43
CA ASP A 211 -4.50 3.80 6.53
C ASP A 211 -5.77 4.53 6.92
N ILE A 212 -5.69 5.37 7.96
CA ILE A 212 -6.86 6.09 8.45
C ILE A 212 -7.23 7.21 7.49
N ARG A 213 -6.25 7.92 6.95
CA ARG A 213 -6.48 8.86 5.85
C ARG A 213 -7.00 8.16 4.61
N ALA A 214 -6.54 6.94 4.28
CA ALA A 214 -7.12 6.18 3.16
C ALA A 214 -8.62 5.94 3.35
N GLY A 215 -9.05 5.59 4.56
CA GLY A 215 -10.48 5.43 4.80
C GLY A 215 -11.23 6.76 4.77
N ILE A 216 -10.79 7.76 5.54
CA ILE A 216 -11.45 9.07 5.65
C ILE A 216 -11.56 9.76 4.27
N ASP A 217 -10.47 9.82 3.51
CA ASP A 217 -10.41 10.57 2.26
C ASP A 217 -11.18 9.89 1.13
N ASN A 218 -11.46 8.59 1.28
CA ASN A 218 -12.19 7.81 0.28
C ASN A 218 -13.57 7.35 0.78
N GLY A 219 -14.06 7.87 1.91
CA GLY A 219 -15.41 7.59 2.42
C GLY A 219 -15.62 6.15 2.94
N ILE A 220 -14.56 5.52 3.45
CA ILE A 220 -14.60 4.18 4.06
C ILE A 220 -14.40 4.35 5.58
N PRO A 221 -15.28 3.80 6.43
CA PRO A 221 -15.09 3.76 7.88
C PRO A 221 -13.73 3.18 8.28
N THR A 222 -13.18 3.63 9.41
CA THR A 222 -11.80 3.34 9.81
C THR A 222 -11.67 2.74 11.20
N LEU A 223 -10.77 1.78 11.35
CA LEU A 223 -10.35 1.23 12.63
C LEU A 223 -8.83 1.43 12.78
N LEU A 224 -8.45 2.32 13.70
CA LEU A 224 -7.07 2.53 14.10
C LEU A 224 -6.69 1.57 15.22
N VAL A 225 -5.62 0.78 15.02
CA VAL A 225 -4.99 -0.01 16.08
C VAL A 225 -3.63 0.59 16.46
N THR A 226 -3.40 0.89 17.73
CA THR A 226 -2.18 1.61 18.17
C THR A 226 -0.97 0.70 18.40
N THR A 227 -0.80 -0.34 17.58
CA THR A 227 0.27 -1.35 17.70
C THR A 227 1.54 -0.97 16.91
N GLY A 228 1.40 -0.12 15.90
CA GLY A 228 2.45 0.17 14.93
C GLY A 228 2.94 1.62 14.96
N PHE A 229 2.68 2.36 13.88
CA PHE A 229 3.23 3.67 13.58
C PHE A 229 2.66 4.76 14.49
N THR A 230 1.34 5.00 14.42
CA THR A 230 0.67 6.00 15.25
C THR A 230 0.55 5.51 16.69
N LYS A 231 1.11 6.29 17.63
CA LYS A 231 1.12 5.97 19.05
C LYS A 231 -0.19 6.34 19.72
N ALA A 232 -0.50 5.67 20.82
CA ALA A 232 -1.73 5.90 21.58
C ALA A 232 -1.84 7.34 22.09
N GLU A 233 -0.71 7.97 22.43
CA GLU A 233 -0.69 9.35 22.92
C GLU A 233 -1.03 10.37 21.83
N GLU A 234 -0.82 10.02 20.55
CA GLU A 234 -1.10 10.90 19.40
C GLU A 234 -2.59 10.94 19.03
N VAL A 235 -3.38 9.95 19.48
CA VAL A 235 -4.78 9.76 19.07
C VAL A 235 -5.65 10.97 19.41
N ALA A 236 -5.44 11.57 20.59
CA ALA A 236 -6.24 12.70 21.06
C ALA A 236 -6.06 13.97 20.21
N ASP A 237 -4.92 14.10 19.54
CA ASP A 237 -4.53 15.27 18.76
C ASP A 237 -4.73 15.07 17.24
N LEU A 238 -5.31 13.93 16.83
CA LEU A 238 -5.56 13.66 15.42
C LEU A 238 -6.57 14.68 14.83
N PRO A 239 -6.28 15.30 13.68
CA PRO A 239 -7.15 16.31 13.09
C PRO A 239 -8.58 15.83 12.78
N ILE A 240 -8.71 14.57 12.38
CA ILE A 240 -10.00 13.91 12.16
C ILE A 240 -9.92 12.55 12.85
N ALA A 241 -10.86 12.28 13.76
CA ALA A 241 -10.89 11.04 14.51
C ALA A 241 -11.15 9.83 13.57
N PRO A 242 -10.48 8.69 13.79
CA PRO A 242 -10.88 7.41 13.20
C PRO A 242 -12.32 7.04 13.62
N THR A 243 -13.01 6.19 12.86
CA THR A 243 -14.35 5.72 13.26
C THR A 243 -14.29 4.91 14.56
N HIS A 244 -13.25 4.08 14.68
CA HIS A 244 -12.96 3.23 15.82
C HIS A 244 -11.48 3.31 16.17
N VAL A 245 -11.14 3.21 17.46
CA VAL A 245 -9.76 3.15 17.95
C VAL A 245 -9.64 2.02 18.96
N LEU A 246 -8.65 1.16 18.79
CA LEU A 246 -8.35 0.05 19.69
C LEU A 246 -6.87 0.02 20.07
N SER A 247 -6.59 -0.48 21.26
CA SER A 247 -5.21 -0.79 21.66
C SER A 247 -4.77 -2.15 21.11
N SER A 248 -5.72 -3.06 20.91
CA SER A 248 -5.52 -4.40 20.38
C SER A 248 -6.70 -4.85 19.52
N LEU A 249 -6.43 -5.54 18.40
CA LEU A 249 -7.48 -6.15 17.57
C LEU A 249 -8.29 -7.23 18.29
N ALA A 250 -7.80 -7.74 19.45
CA ALA A 250 -8.56 -8.68 20.28
C ALA A 250 -9.80 -8.05 20.95
N GLU A 251 -9.87 -6.72 20.99
CA GLU A 251 -11.01 -5.97 21.52
C GLU A 251 -12.13 -5.79 20.48
N TRP A 252 -11.87 -6.12 19.21
CA TRP A 252 -12.84 -5.96 18.14
C TRP A 252 -13.97 -7.00 18.25
N ASN A 253 -15.20 -6.52 18.30
CA ASN A 253 -16.39 -7.37 18.31
C ASN A 253 -17.08 -7.33 16.94
N PHE A 254 -16.99 -8.43 16.20
CA PHE A 254 -17.58 -8.60 14.86
C PHE A 254 -19.12 -8.65 14.85
N ASP A 255 -19.77 -8.86 15.99
CA ASP A 255 -21.23 -8.96 16.09
C ASP A 255 -21.88 -7.60 16.41
N GLU A 256 -21.14 -6.71 17.09
CA GLU A 256 -21.61 -5.37 17.46
C GLU A 256 -21.21 -4.31 16.43
N ASN A 257 -20.09 -4.52 15.72
CA ASN A 257 -19.47 -3.53 14.85
C ASN A 257 -19.54 -3.88 13.37
#